data_AF-A0A967JW58-F1
#
_entry.id   AF-A0A967JW58-F1
#
_cell.length_a   1.000
_cell.length_b   1.000
_cell.length_c   1.000
_cell.angle_alpha   90.00
_cell.angle_beta   90.00
_cell.angle_gamma   90.00
#
_symmetry.space_group_name_H-M   'P 1'
#
loop_
_entity.id
_entity.type
_entity.pdbx_description
1 polymer ?
#
loop_
_entity_poly.entity_id
_entity_poly.type
_entity_poly.pdbx_seq_one_letter_code
_entity_poly.pdbx_strand_id
1 'polypeptide(L)'
;MAVRYVARYHSDDDPGGLIREVVELGDGFPGPAGDVLLSWLLRLEAGKDPAEVASRLLRDYDIAEGPLPEGACGELIGLLREVSEYGAERLERTMRPSRGRRGRSRRKR
;
A
#
# COMPACT_ATOMS: atom_id res chain seq x y z
N MET A 1 -9.40 21.23 24.98
CA MET A 1 -9.26 21.59 23.55
C MET A 1 -8.11 20.77 22.98
N ALA A 2 -8.39 19.82 22.08
CA ALA A 2 -7.34 19.09 21.39
C ALA A 2 -6.95 19.87 20.13
N VAL A 3 -5.72 20.39 20.09
CA VAL A 3 -5.16 20.98 18.87
C VAL A 3 -4.96 19.85 17.88
N ARG A 4 -5.81 19.75 16.86
CA ARG A 4 -5.59 18.84 15.73
C ARG A 4 -4.57 19.51 14.82
N TYR A 5 -3.31 19.09 14.92
CA TYR A 5 -2.31 19.42 13.92
C TYR A 5 -2.63 18.59 12.67
N VAL A 6 -3.36 19.19 11.73
CA VAL A 6 -3.62 18.58 10.44
C VAL A 6 -2.41 18.90 9.57
N ALA A 7 -1.61 17.87 9.23
CA ALA A 7 -0.49 18.04 8.32
C ALA A 7 -0.98 18.64 6.99
N ARG A 8 -0.14 19.43 6.33
CA ARG A 8 -0.52 20.22 5.14
C ARG A 8 -1.19 19.39 4.05
N TYR A 9 -0.81 18.13 3.91
CA TYR A 9 -1.31 17.21 2.90
C TYR A 9 -2.17 16.08 3.46
N HIS A 10 -2.61 16.19 4.71
CA HIS A 10 -3.45 15.16 5.33
C HIS A 10 -4.73 14.95 4.52
N SER A 11 -4.95 13.71 4.11
CA SER A 11 -6.22 13.24 3.57
C SER A 11 -6.56 11.89 4.20
N ASP A 12 -7.80 11.43 4.01
CA ASP A 12 -8.21 10.11 4.51
C ASP A 12 -7.42 8.98 3.82
N ASP A 13 -6.94 9.22 2.60
CA ASP A 13 -6.19 8.25 1.79
C ASP A 13 -4.66 8.40 1.99
N ASP A 14 -4.18 9.56 2.45
CA ASP A 14 -2.80 9.80 2.90
C ASP A 14 -2.78 10.37 4.34
N PRO A 15 -2.93 9.51 5.37
CA PRO A 15 -3.02 9.94 6.76
C PRO A 15 -1.74 10.65 7.23
N GLY A 16 -1.82 11.98 7.26
CA GLY A 16 -0.72 12.83 7.69
C GLY A 16 0.12 13.35 6.54
N GLY A 17 -0.28 13.10 5.29
CA GLY A 17 0.44 13.59 4.12
C GLY A 17 1.77 12.89 3.89
N LEU A 18 1.95 11.68 4.41
CA LEU A 18 3.23 10.96 4.41
C LEU A 18 3.70 10.69 2.98
N ILE A 19 2.80 10.20 2.13
CA ILE A 19 3.13 9.88 0.75
C ILE A 19 3.37 11.17 -0.03
N ARG A 20 2.52 12.19 0.14
CA ARG A 20 2.69 13.48 -0.53
C ARG A 20 3.99 14.16 -0.17
N GLU A 21 4.39 14.13 1.11
CA GLU A 21 5.66 14.72 1.55
C GLU A 21 6.86 14.06 0.86
N VAL A 22 6.89 12.72 0.76
CA VAL A 22 7.97 12.03 0.04
C VAL A 22 7.99 12.39 -1.45
N VAL A 23 6.82 12.44 -2.09
CA VAL A 23 6.71 12.81 -3.51
C VAL A 23 7.21 14.25 -3.76
N GLU A 24 6.87 15.19 -2.86
CA GLU A 24 7.35 16.58 -2.95
C GLU A 24 8.86 16.70 -2.68
N LEU A 25 9.41 15.89 -1.77
CA LEU A 25 10.85 15.88 -1.52
C LEU A 25 11.64 15.26 -2.69
N GLY A 26 11.06 14.30 -3.41
CA GLY A 26 11.72 13.63 -4.54
C GLY A 26 13.06 13.00 -4.13
N ASP A 27 14.10 13.33 -4.87
CA ASP A 27 15.48 12.86 -4.64
C ASP A 27 16.07 13.31 -3.29
N GLY A 28 15.46 14.33 -2.65
CA GLY A 28 15.85 14.80 -1.32
C GLY A 28 15.37 13.89 -0.18
N PHE A 29 14.49 12.92 -0.46
CA PHE A 29 14.00 12.00 0.56
C PHE A 29 15.07 10.92 0.87
N PRO A 30 15.58 10.85 2.11
CA PRO A 30 16.69 9.96 2.44
C PRO A 30 16.29 8.48 2.56
N GLY A 31 14.99 8.18 2.60
CA GLY A 31 14.51 6.82 2.84
C GLY A 31 14.48 6.41 4.32
N PRO A 32 14.17 5.12 4.59
CA PRO A 32 13.85 4.09 3.60
C PRO A 32 12.38 4.15 3.15
N ALA A 33 12.13 3.80 1.89
CA ALA A 33 10.78 3.77 1.30
C ALA A 33 9.82 2.82 2.03
N GLY A 34 10.31 1.66 2.45
CA GLY A 34 9.52 0.63 3.12
C GLY A 34 8.92 1.09 4.46
N ASP A 35 9.65 1.91 5.23
CA ASP A 35 9.15 2.41 6.52
C ASP A 35 8.02 3.41 6.33
N VAL A 36 8.07 4.20 5.26
CA VAL A 36 6.98 5.12 4.90
C VAL A 36 5.74 4.33 4.50
N LEU A 37 5.89 3.32 3.63
CA LEU A 37 4.77 2.46 3.23
C LEU A 37 4.15 1.76 4.45
N LEU A 38 4.96 1.16 5.32
CA LEU A 38 4.48 0.50 6.53
C LEU A 38 3.75 1.49 7.46
N SER A 39 4.32 2.67 7.67
CA SER A 39 3.71 3.73 8.47
C SER A 39 2.38 4.19 7.88
N TRP A 40 2.28 4.30 6.56
CA TRP A 40 1.04 4.63 5.86
C TRP A 40 0.00 3.51 6.04
N LEU A 41 0.34 2.26 5.78
CA LEU A 41 -0.55 1.09 5.96
C LEU A 41 -1.12 1.00 7.38
N LEU A 42 -0.28 1.23 8.41
CA LEU A 42 -0.69 1.19 9.82
C LEU A 42 -1.63 2.34 10.22
N ARG A 43 -1.67 3.43 9.45
CA ARG A 43 -2.50 4.61 9.72
C ARG A 43 -3.78 4.65 8.90
N LEU A 44 -3.94 3.76 7.93
CA LEU A 44 -5.19 3.62 7.19
C LEU A 44 -6.32 3.22 8.14
N GLU A 45 -7.50 3.77 7.90
CA GLU A 45 -8.69 3.44 8.67
C GLU A 45 -9.08 1.97 8.48
N ALA A 46 -9.56 1.33 9.55
CA ALA A 46 -10.02 -0.05 9.50
C ALA A 46 -11.14 -0.21 8.46
N GLY A 47 -10.97 -1.15 7.54
CA GLY A 47 -11.94 -1.44 6.48
C GLY A 47 -11.65 -0.80 5.14
N LYS A 48 -10.64 0.08 5.03
CA LYS A 48 -10.12 0.50 3.71
C LYS A 48 -9.26 -0.60 3.09
N ASP A 49 -9.46 -0.89 1.80
CA ASP A 49 -8.55 -1.76 1.05
C ASP A 49 -7.31 -0.96 0.64
N PRO A 50 -6.11 -1.31 1.14
CA PRO A 50 -4.88 -0.61 0.79
C PRO A 50 -4.63 -0.53 -0.72
N ALA A 51 -5.05 -1.52 -1.51
CA ALA A 51 -4.87 -1.47 -2.96
C ALA A 51 -5.72 -0.39 -3.63
N GLU A 52 -6.98 -0.25 -3.21
CA GLU A 52 -7.84 0.82 -3.72
C GLU A 52 -7.31 2.19 -3.33
N VAL A 53 -6.87 2.34 -2.08
CA VAL A 53 -6.32 3.61 -1.59
C VAL A 53 -5.02 3.95 -2.32
N ALA A 54 -4.11 2.99 -2.49
CA ALA A 54 -2.87 3.18 -3.26
C ALA A 54 -3.16 3.58 -4.71
N SER A 55 -4.13 2.94 -5.36
CA SER A 55 -4.54 3.29 -6.74
C SER A 55 -5.04 4.74 -6.84
N ARG A 56 -5.83 5.19 -5.86
CA ARG A 56 -6.30 6.59 -5.81
C ARG A 56 -5.15 7.56 -5.60
N LEU A 57 -4.25 7.29 -4.64
CA LEU A 57 -3.09 8.14 -4.41
C LEU A 57 -2.19 8.28 -5.64
N LEU A 58 -1.93 7.17 -6.34
CA LEU A 58 -1.12 7.18 -7.56
C LEU A 58 -1.73 8.09 -8.64
N ARG A 59 -3.06 8.11 -8.75
CA ARG A 59 -3.79 8.99 -9.69
C ARG A 59 -3.81 10.44 -9.20
N ASP A 60 -4.16 10.67 -7.94
CA ASP A 60 -4.35 12.01 -7.38
C ASP A 60 -3.04 12.80 -7.32
N TYR A 61 -1.91 12.11 -7.18
CA TYR A 61 -0.58 12.72 -7.21
C TYR A 61 0.08 12.69 -8.60
N ASP A 62 -0.61 12.20 -9.63
CA ASP A 62 -0.12 12.12 -11.01
C ASP A 62 1.20 11.34 -11.15
N ILE A 63 1.33 10.23 -10.40
CA ILE A 63 2.51 9.35 -10.35
C ILE A 63 2.18 7.90 -10.74
N ALA A 64 0.98 7.67 -11.26
CA ALA A 64 0.52 6.35 -11.70
C ALA A 64 1.33 5.81 -12.88
N GLU A 65 1.78 6.69 -13.77
CA GLU A 65 2.45 6.32 -15.02
C GLU A 65 3.85 6.94 -15.12
N GLY A 66 4.64 6.48 -16.09
CA GLY A 66 5.98 7.00 -16.34
C GLY A 66 7.10 6.31 -15.56
N PRO A 67 8.36 6.69 -15.88
CA PRO A 67 9.55 6.13 -15.24
C PRO A 67 9.56 6.47 -13.75
N LEU A 68 10.02 5.52 -12.93
CA LEU A 68 10.22 5.77 -11.51
C LEU A 68 11.42 6.72 -11.35
N PRO A 69 11.32 7.75 -10.48
CA PRO A 69 12.47 8.51 -10.03
C PRO A 69 13.57 7.59 -9.47
N GLU A 70 14.80 8.08 -9.37
CA GLU A 70 15.85 7.32 -8.70
C GLU A 70 15.69 7.40 -7.16
N GLY A 71 16.31 6.45 -6.46
CA GLY A 71 16.36 6.44 -4.99
C GLY A 71 15.02 6.13 -4.29
N ALA A 72 14.95 6.49 -3.01
CA ALA A 72 13.89 6.06 -2.11
C ALA A 72 12.49 6.58 -2.49
N CYS A 73 12.39 7.72 -3.17
CA CYS A 73 11.10 8.20 -3.66
C CYS A 73 10.56 7.29 -4.77
N GLY A 74 11.39 6.93 -5.75
CA GLY A 74 11.00 5.99 -6.80
C GLY A 74 10.69 4.60 -6.28
N GLU A 75 11.45 4.12 -5.29
CA GLU A 75 11.16 2.87 -4.59
C GLU A 75 9.77 2.91 -3.92
N LEU A 76 9.40 4.02 -3.27
CA LEU A 76 8.08 4.17 -2.66
C LEU A 76 6.97 4.15 -3.71
N ILE A 77 7.13 4.85 -4.83
CA ILE A 77 6.15 4.86 -5.93
C ILE A 77 6.01 3.44 -6.50
N GLY A 78 7.12 2.71 -6.66
CA GLY A 78 7.13 1.31 -7.08
C GLY A 78 6.33 0.42 -6.12
N LEU A 79 6.57 0.55 -4.82
CA LEU A 79 5.82 -0.20 -3.80
C LEU A 79 4.33 0.14 -3.78
N LEU A 80 3.95 1.41 -3.98
CA LEU A 80 2.54 1.81 -4.09
C LEU A 80 1.87 1.19 -5.32
N ARG A 81 2.58 1.13 -6.44
CA ARG A 81 2.10 0.41 -7.64
C ARG A 81 1.89 -1.07 -7.34
N GLU A 82 2.84 -1.73 -6.69
CA GLU A 82 2.69 -3.12 -6.26
C GLU A 82 1.48 -3.31 -5.33
N VAL A 83 1.32 -2.48 -4.30
CA VAL A 83 0.15 -2.55 -3.41
C VAL A 83 -1.15 -2.39 -4.18
N SER A 84 -1.20 -1.47 -5.15
CA SER A 84 -2.39 -1.27 -5.99
C SER A 84 -2.78 -2.48 -6.83
N GLU A 85 -1.82 -3.35 -7.17
CA GLU A 85 -2.06 -4.58 -7.94
C GLU A 85 -2.41 -5.81 -7.08
N TYR A 86 -2.13 -5.75 -5.77
CA TYR A 86 -2.30 -6.85 -4.82
C TYR A 86 -3.32 -6.52 -3.71
N GLY A 87 -4.56 -6.23 -4.12
CA GLY A 87 -5.69 -5.99 -3.20
C GLY A 87 -6.11 -7.16 -2.33
N ALA A 88 -6.91 -6.87 -1.30
CA ALA A 88 -7.30 -7.80 -0.25
C ALA A 88 -7.91 -9.11 -0.81
N GLU A 89 -8.72 -9.02 -1.87
CA GLU A 89 -9.33 -10.20 -2.51
C GLU A 89 -8.31 -11.16 -3.13
N ARG A 90 -7.16 -10.66 -3.64
CA ARG A 90 -6.09 -11.51 -4.19
C ARG A 90 -5.33 -12.21 -3.07
N LEU A 91 -5.07 -11.52 -1.96
CA LEU A 91 -4.44 -12.09 -0.76
C LEU A 91 -5.33 -13.16 -0.12
N GLU A 92 -6.63 -12.92 0.00
CA GLU A 92 -7.58 -13.93 0.47
C GLU A 92 -7.60 -15.16 -0.45
N ARG A 93 -7.51 -14.96 -1.77
CA ARG A 93 -7.50 -16.04 -2.76
C ARG A 93 -6.22 -16.88 -2.69
N THR A 94 -5.07 -16.30 -2.38
CA THR A 94 -3.81 -17.05 -2.14
C THR A 94 -3.77 -17.70 -0.77
N MET A 95 -4.43 -17.13 0.24
CA MET A 95 -4.51 -17.69 1.60
C MET A 95 -5.56 -18.79 1.76
N ARG A 96 -6.54 -18.91 0.86
CA ARG A 96 -7.44 -20.07 0.85
C ARG A 96 -6.60 -21.32 0.69
N PRO A 97 -6.55 -22.24 1.68
CA PRO A 97 -5.83 -23.48 1.52
C PRO A 97 -6.45 -24.17 0.32
N SER A 98 -5.63 -24.45 -0.69
CA SER A 98 -6.01 -25.32 -1.79
C SER A 98 -6.52 -26.61 -1.14
N ARG A 99 -7.85 -26.78 -1.09
CA ARG A 99 -8.51 -28.03 -0.64
C ARG A 99 -8.34 -29.08 -1.74
N GLY A 100 -7.08 -29.33 -2.11
CA GLY A 100 -6.63 -30.29 -3.08
C GLY A 100 -6.39 -31.64 -2.42
N ARG A 101 -7.44 -32.46 -2.43
CA ARG A 101 -7.36 -33.90 -2.76
C ARG A 101 -6.18 -34.69 -2.15
N ARG A 102 -6.28 -35.09 -0.89
CA ARG A 102 -5.61 -36.32 -0.42
C ARG A 102 -6.63 -37.40 -0.10
N GLY A 103 -6.83 -38.24 -1.11
CA GLY A 103 -6.97 -39.69 -0.96
C GLY A 103 -8.08 -40.19 -0.03
N ARG A 104 -9.27 -40.35 -0.59
CA ARG A 104 -10.22 -41.39 -0.17
C ARG A 104 -9.57 -42.76 -0.37
N SER A 105 -8.72 -43.19 0.58
CA SER A 105 -8.30 -44.59 0.65
C SER A 105 -9.40 -45.36 1.37
N ARG A 106 -9.95 -46.33 0.64
CA ARG A 106 -11.02 -47.23 1.04
C ARG A 106 -10.70 -47.91 2.38
N ARG A 107 -11.58 -47.72 3.36
CA ARG A 107 -11.82 -48.72 4.41
C ARG A 107 -12.21 -50.03 3.72
N LYS A 108 -11.40 -51.07 3.87
CA LYS A 108 -11.81 -52.47 3.67
C LYS A 108 -11.42 -53.25 4.92
N ARG A 109 -12.48 -53.76 5.57
CA ARG A 109 -12.59 -54.90 6.49
C ARG A 109 -11.54 -55.06 7.57
#